data_AF-A0A920BX49-F1
#
_entry.id   AF-A0A920BX49-F1
#
_cell.length_a   1.000
_cell.length_b   1.000
_cell.length_c   1.000
_cell.angle_alpha   90.00
_cell.angle_beta   90.00
_cell.angle_gamma   90.00
#
_symmetry.space_group_name_H-M   'P 1'
#
loop_
_entity.id
_entity.type
_entity.pdbx_description
1 polymer ?
#
loop_
_entity_poly.entity_id
_entity_poly.type
_entity_poly.pdbx_seq_one_letter_code
_entity_poly.pdbx_strand_id
1 'polypeptide(L)'
;MRKKVPFSVFLLLICLSLLFQETSFRVVKAEQNAEDIWGERAERAQDSLQANFWNKDISMFNNKYPNENDDGFNYWWQAHAIDVLVDAYERTGEQKYIDRADSLYSGVVERNGGITNHFYDDMLWMALAMFRLYEHTNDDTHKNAVFTLWEDIKTGWRDDLGGGIAWNKDSDFLNTPSNAPAIILAARLYQEYGNEGDLEWAKKIYEWQTSTLVDPETGIVYDGIEGDDFHSEEYTYNQGTYVGANIELFRITKDQEYLQSAVRTTETTIERFTDENQIIHERGGGDGGLFNGILIRYLSDLALEDPTQESIAQLILHNAESAWQLAESEDEILFGASWKNPPNYPVDLSQNLSGVMLMEQASILDRTFSEPSLEDLFDRVEQLANGDEMTDPQAVRTLKVHLRSIEHFEKKKAFGKMEKHLDGFNILLDQQKELEVISAKAHRELRIATNRLIEHLAEEKGTKF
;
A
#
# COMPACT_ATOMS: atom_id res chain seq x y z
N MET A 1 -26.34 -48.52 -58.74
CA MET A 1 -25.35 -49.61 -58.91
C MET A 1 -24.01 -49.02 -59.36
N ARG A 2 -22.94 -49.28 -58.58
CA ARG A 2 -21.49 -49.19 -58.93
C ARG A 2 -20.95 -47.83 -59.42
N LYS A 3 -20.29 -47.07 -58.53
CA LYS A 3 -18.82 -47.02 -58.27
C LYS A 3 -18.03 -46.23 -59.33
N LYS A 4 -17.35 -45.15 -58.90
CA LYS A 4 -15.87 -45.00 -58.94
C LYS A 4 -15.41 -43.72 -58.21
N VAL A 5 -14.28 -43.89 -57.54
CA VAL A 5 -13.38 -43.00 -56.76
C VAL A 5 -11.98 -43.26 -57.40
N PRO A 6 -10.82 -42.57 -57.18
CA PRO A 6 -10.41 -41.27 -56.57
C PRO A 6 -9.34 -40.51 -57.43
N PHE A 7 -8.52 -39.66 -56.77
CA PHE A 7 -7.12 -39.23 -57.08
C PHE A 7 -6.99 -38.00 -58.00
N SER A 8 -6.14 -36.98 -57.77
CA SER A 8 -5.10 -36.73 -56.76
C SER A 8 -4.38 -35.39 -57.04
N VAL A 9 -3.60 -34.89 -56.05
CA VAL A 9 -2.29 -34.16 -56.20
C VAL A 9 -2.37 -32.66 -56.61
N PHE A 10 -1.63 -31.67 -56.07
CA PHE A 10 -0.62 -31.53 -55.01
C PHE A 10 -0.17 -30.03 -54.94
N LEU A 11 0.10 -29.54 -53.73
CA LEU A 11 1.11 -28.54 -53.29
C LEU A 11 1.30 -27.13 -53.92
N LEU A 12 1.26 -26.17 -52.98
CA LEU A 12 2.28 -25.17 -52.61
C LEU A 12 2.56 -23.93 -53.49
N LEU A 13 2.24 -22.76 -52.94
CA LEU A 13 2.98 -21.48 -52.93
C LEU A 13 2.22 -20.55 -51.96
N ILE A 14 2.55 -20.51 -50.66
CA ILE A 14 3.54 -19.65 -49.99
C ILE A 14 3.31 -18.13 -50.22
N CYS A 15 2.89 -17.47 -49.13
CA CYS A 15 3.27 -16.15 -48.60
C CYS A 15 2.19 -15.05 -48.44
N LEU A 16 2.08 -14.63 -47.17
CA LEU A 16 1.74 -13.31 -46.61
C LEU A 16 0.29 -12.78 -46.74
N SER A 17 -0.49 -13.04 -45.68
CA SER A 17 -1.20 -11.97 -44.92
C SER A 17 -1.72 -12.52 -43.59
N LEU A 18 -0.78 -12.67 -42.65
CA LEU A 18 -0.98 -12.40 -41.21
C LEU A 18 -1.28 -10.88 -41.08
N LEU A 19 -2.09 -10.30 -40.20
CA LEU A 19 -2.74 -10.66 -38.94
C LEU A 19 -3.99 -9.79 -38.79
N PHE A 20 -5.05 -10.31 -38.17
CA PHE A 20 -5.94 -9.61 -37.21
C PHE A 20 -6.94 -10.67 -36.74
N GLN A 21 -6.52 -11.51 -35.79
CA GLN A 21 -7.45 -12.26 -34.95
C GLN A 21 -7.56 -11.48 -33.66
N GLU A 22 -8.66 -10.74 -33.53
CA GLU A 22 -9.16 -10.28 -32.24
C GLU A 22 -9.45 -11.52 -31.39
N THR A 23 -8.61 -11.77 -30.39
CA THR A 23 -8.96 -12.66 -29.28
C THR A 23 -9.96 -11.92 -28.41
N SER A 24 -11.25 -12.09 -28.69
CA SER A 24 -12.32 -11.72 -27.77
C SER A 24 -12.16 -12.55 -26.49
N PHE A 25 -11.68 -11.92 -25.41
CA PHE A 25 -11.75 -12.47 -24.06
C PHE A 25 -13.23 -12.71 -23.72
N ARG A 26 -13.63 -13.98 -23.70
CA ARG A 26 -15.00 -14.37 -23.32
C ARG A 26 -14.96 -14.64 -21.82
N VAL A 27 -15.29 -13.62 -21.03
CA VAL A 27 -15.49 -13.75 -19.58
C VAL A 27 -16.58 -14.80 -19.35
N VAL A 28 -16.21 -15.89 -18.70
CA VAL A 28 -17.16 -16.90 -18.20
C VAL A 28 -17.82 -16.28 -16.98
N LYS A 29 -19.09 -15.89 -17.10
CA LYS A 29 -19.94 -15.55 -15.96
C LYS A 29 -20.15 -16.80 -15.10
N ALA A 30 -19.45 -16.88 -13.97
CA ALA A 30 -19.84 -17.74 -12.86
C ALA A 30 -20.81 -16.94 -11.97
N GLU A 31 -22.03 -17.45 -11.80
CA GLU A 31 -22.94 -17.01 -10.73
C GLU A 31 -22.51 -17.71 -9.43
N GLN A 32 -21.89 -16.96 -8.51
CA GLN A 32 -21.76 -17.22 -7.07
C GLN A 32 -21.06 -15.99 -6.48
N ASN A 33 -21.43 -15.56 -5.26
CA ASN A 33 -20.85 -14.41 -4.54
C ASN A 33 -19.36 -14.26 -4.87
N ALA A 34 -18.92 -13.07 -5.31
CA ALA A 34 -17.50 -12.84 -5.55
C ALA A 34 -16.76 -13.05 -4.23
N GLU A 35 -16.09 -14.20 -4.11
CA GLU A 35 -15.33 -14.58 -2.93
C GLU A 35 -14.15 -13.60 -2.82
N ASP A 36 -14.01 -12.91 -1.67
CA ASP A 36 -12.92 -11.97 -1.40
C ASP A 36 -11.59 -12.74 -1.27
N ILE A 37 -11.07 -13.19 -2.41
CA ILE A 37 -9.93 -14.07 -2.48
C ILE A 37 -8.68 -13.38 -1.93
N TRP A 38 -8.52 -12.08 -2.17
CA TRP A 38 -7.35 -11.34 -1.68
C TRP A 38 -7.42 -11.10 -0.18
N GLY A 39 -8.62 -10.85 0.37
CA GLY A 39 -8.79 -10.80 1.82
C GLY A 39 -8.48 -12.13 2.50
N GLU A 40 -8.90 -13.26 1.91
CA GLU A 40 -8.54 -14.60 2.42
C GLU A 40 -7.03 -14.86 2.35
N ARG A 41 -6.40 -14.50 1.22
CA ARG A 41 -4.95 -14.65 1.02
C ARG A 41 -4.15 -13.80 2.01
N ALA A 42 -4.58 -12.56 2.24
CA ALA A 42 -4.00 -11.68 3.25
C ALA A 42 -4.15 -12.29 4.66
N GLU A 43 -5.31 -12.83 5.01
CA GLU A 43 -5.52 -13.51 6.30
C GLU A 43 -4.57 -14.71 6.47
N ARG A 44 -4.45 -15.57 5.44
CA ARG A 44 -3.54 -16.72 5.46
C ARG A 44 -2.07 -16.30 5.57
N ALA A 45 -1.69 -15.18 4.97
CA ALA A 45 -0.35 -14.60 5.11
C ALA A 45 -0.09 -14.12 6.54
N GLN A 46 -1.07 -13.47 7.18
CA GLN A 46 -0.99 -13.05 8.59
C GLN A 46 -0.90 -14.25 9.55
N ASP A 47 -1.70 -15.29 9.32
CA ASP A 47 -1.68 -16.52 10.12
C ASP A 47 -0.32 -17.23 10.02
N SER A 48 0.30 -17.24 8.84
CA SER A 48 1.64 -17.80 8.65
C SER A 48 2.72 -16.96 9.33
N LEU A 49 2.68 -15.62 9.21
CA LEU A 49 3.57 -14.71 9.94
C LEU A 49 3.49 -14.97 11.45
N GLN A 50 2.26 -15.07 11.95
CA GLN A 50 1.95 -15.39 13.33
C GLN A 50 2.52 -16.75 13.78
N ALA A 51 2.29 -17.80 12.99
CA ALA A 51 2.67 -19.16 13.37
C ALA A 51 4.19 -19.38 13.33
N ASN A 52 4.85 -18.79 12.34
CA ASN A 52 6.23 -19.11 12.01
C ASN A 52 7.25 -18.13 12.63
N PHE A 53 6.90 -16.87 12.84
CA PHE A 53 7.84 -15.87 13.33
C PHE A 53 7.60 -15.42 14.78
N TRP A 54 6.36 -15.48 15.30
CA TRP A 54 6.08 -14.91 16.63
C TRP A 54 6.80 -15.67 17.76
N ASN A 55 7.59 -14.93 18.52
CA ASN A 55 8.25 -15.41 19.72
C ASN A 55 7.57 -14.85 20.97
N LYS A 56 6.75 -15.69 21.61
CA LYS A 56 6.01 -15.35 22.82
C LYS A 56 6.89 -15.04 24.03
N ASP A 57 8.13 -15.52 24.07
CA ASP A 57 9.00 -15.39 25.25
C ASP A 57 9.60 -13.98 25.33
N ILE A 58 9.75 -13.31 24.19
CA ILE A 58 10.24 -11.93 24.08
C ILE A 58 9.19 -10.95 23.55
N SER A 59 7.96 -11.42 23.29
CA SER A 59 6.86 -10.66 22.67
C SER A 59 7.27 -9.93 21.39
N MET A 60 8.02 -10.60 20.52
CA MET A 60 8.50 -10.04 19.25
C MET A 60 8.51 -11.10 18.15
N PHE A 61 8.62 -10.69 16.89
CA PHE A 61 8.87 -11.62 15.80
C PHE A 61 10.36 -11.95 15.69
N ASN A 62 10.70 -13.23 15.56
CA ASN A 62 12.05 -13.71 15.24
C ASN A 62 12.50 -13.15 13.89
N ASN A 63 13.81 -12.96 13.69
CA ASN A 63 14.34 -12.42 12.43
C ASN A 63 14.22 -13.36 11.23
N LYS A 64 14.04 -14.66 11.44
CA LYS A 64 13.98 -15.64 10.35
C LYS A 64 13.18 -16.88 10.73
N TYR A 65 12.77 -17.63 9.72
CA TYR A 65 12.14 -18.94 9.88
C TYR A 65 12.72 -19.98 8.90
N PRO A 66 13.02 -21.22 9.37
CA PRO A 66 13.14 -21.63 10.77
C PRO A 66 14.22 -20.85 11.53
N ASN A 67 14.00 -20.57 12.82
CA ASN A 67 14.98 -19.88 13.65
C ASN A 67 15.96 -20.88 14.31
N GLU A 68 17.14 -21.07 13.72
CA GLU A 68 18.17 -21.99 14.20
C GLU A 68 19.25 -21.34 15.10
N ASN A 69 18.89 -20.37 15.96
CA ASN A 69 19.74 -19.61 16.91
C ASN A 69 20.10 -18.16 16.48
N ASP A 70 19.16 -17.39 15.95
CA ASP A 70 19.35 -15.94 15.76
C ASP A 70 18.76 -15.15 16.93
N ASP A 71 19.64 -14.53 17.72
CA ASP A 71 19.34 -13.62 18.82
C ASP A 71 19.52 -12.13 18.46
N GLY A 72 19.77 -11.85 17.17
CA GLY A 72 19.87 -10.50 16.62
C GLY A 72 18.58 -9.71 16.83
N PHE A 73 18.69 -8.39 16.77
CA PHE A 73 17.56 -7.48 16.94
C PHE A 73 17.51 -6.49 15.78
N ASN A 74 16.51 -6.63 14.92
CA ASN A 74 16.23 -5.69 13.84
C ASN A 74 15.05 -4.80 14.25
N TYR A 75 15.34 -3.64 14.84
CA TYR A 75 14.34 -2.70 15.37
C TYR A 75 13.32 -2.30 14.28
N TRP A 76 13.80 -1.87 13.12
CA TRP A 76 12.92 -1.38 12.04
C TRP A 76 12.11 -2.49 11.34
N TRP A 77 12.58 -3.74 11.33
CA TRP A 77 11.76 -4.87 10.84
C TRP A 77 10.53 -5.07 11.74
N GLN A 78 10.68 -4.86 13.05
CA GLN A 78 9.56 -4.95 13.99
C GLN A 78 8.57 -3.78 13.81
N ALA A 79 9.05 -2.58 13.44
CA ALA A 79 8.17 -1.47 13.08
C ALA A 79 7.25 -1.86 11.89
N HIS A 80 7.82 -2.48 10.85
CA HIS A 80 7.03 -2.95 9.72
C HIS A 80 6.15 -4.17 10.03
N ALA A 81 6.51 -4.97 11.05
CA ALA A 81 5.62 -6.00 11.57
C ALA A 81 4.40 -5.38 12.30
N ILE A 82 4.56 -4.24 12.99
CA ILE A 82 3.42 -3.45 13.50
C ILE A 82 2.56 -2.96 12.33
N ASP A 83 3.15 -2.40 11.28
CA ASP A 83 2.43 -1.91 10.11
C ASP A 83 1.51 -2.97 9.47
N VAL A 84 1.99 -4.20 9.27
CA VAL A 84 1.16 -5.25 8.67
C VAL A 84 0.07 -5.75 9.61
N LEU A 85 0.28 -5.71 10.92
CA LEU A 85 -0.78 -6.01 11.88
C LEU A 85 -1.86 -4.93 11.83
N VAL A 86 -1.47 -3.67 11.73
CA VAL A 86 -2.43 -2.57 11.54
C VAL A 86 -3.16 -2.70 10.20
N ASP A 87 -2.50 -3.10 9.12
CA ASP A 87 -3.17 -3.41 7.84
C ASP A 87 -4.27 -4.47 8.01
N ALA A 88 -3.98 -5.56 8.73
CA ALA A 88 -4.96 -6.61 8.99
C ALA A 88 -6.13 -6.11 9.85
N TYR A 89 -5.88 -5.25 10.84
CA TYR A 89 -6.93 -4.60 11.61
C TYR A 89 -7.81 -3.72 10.71
N GLU A 90 -7.21 -2.88 9.86
CA GLU A 90 -7.96 -2.03 8.93
C GLU A 90 -8.78 -2.87 7.91
N ARG A 91 -8.29 -4.06 7.55
CA ARG A 91 -9.02 -5.00 6.68
C ARG A 91 -10.21 -5.66 7.39
N THR A 92 -10.05 -6.08 8.64
CA THR A 92 -10.95 -7.03 9.31
C THR A 92 -11.78 -6.44 10.46
N GLY A 93 -11.28 -5.38 11.11
CA GLY A 93 -11.79 -4.88 12.39
C GLY A 93 -11.51 -5.81 13.58
N GLU A 94 -10.66 -6.84 13.41
CA GLU A 94 -10.40 -7.81 14.49
C GLU A 94 -9.36 -7.30 15.49
N GLN A 95 -9.81 -7.05 16.72
CA GLN A 95 -8.99 -6.55 17.83
C GLN A 95 -7.71 -7.37 18.12
N LYS A 96 -7.69 -8.66 17.75
CA LYS A 96 -6.53 -9.56 17.92
C LYS A 96 -5.24 -8.97 17.31
N TYR A 97 -5.36 -8.18 16.24
CA TYR A 97 -4.24 -7.56 15.54
C TYR A 97 -3.66 -6.37 16.31
N ILE A 98 -4.52 -5.51 16.85
CA ILE A 98 -4.13 -4.38 17.68
C ILE A 98 -3.51 -4.88 18.99
N ASP A 99 -4.14 -5.85 19.65
CA ASP A 99 -3.59 -6.47 20.87
C ASP A 99 -2.19 -7.07 20.62
N ARG A 100 -1.97 -7.61 19.41
CA ARG A 100 -0.66 -8.11 19.01
C ARG A 100 0.33 -6.99 18.71
N ALA A 101 -0.08 -5.94 18.01
CA ALA A 101 0.76 -4.78 17.73
C ALA A 101 1.25 -4.12 19.03
N ASP A 102 0.37 -3.96 20.02
CA ASP A 102 0.72 -3.43 21.34
C ASP A 102 1.71 -4.32 22.10
N SER A 103 1.50 -5.64 22.04
CA SER A 103 2.42 -6.62 22.64
C SER A 103 3.80 -6.57 21.98
N LEU A 104 3.83 -6.44 20.64
CA LEU A 104 5.04 -6.32 19.86
C LEU A 104 5.80 -5.03 20.20
N TYR A 105 5.09 -3.89 20.23
CA TYR A 105 5.65 -2.60 20.63
C TYR A 105 6.29 -2.68 22.02
N SER A 106 5.59 -3.28 22.99
CA SER A 106 6.11 -3.45 24.35
C SER A 106 7.40 -4.28 24.37
N GLY A 107 7.44 -5.39 23.62
CA GLY A 107 8.63 -6.23 23.47
C GLY A 107 9.81 -5.50 22.84
N VAL A 108 9.56 -4.70 21.80
CA VAL A 108 10.57 -3.87 21.14
C VAL A 108 11.17 -2.84 22.11
N VAL A 109 10.33 -2.11 22.86
CA VAL A 109 10.79 -1.12 23.84
C VAL A 109 11.63 -1.78 24.94
N GLU A 110 11.21 -2.94 25.44
CA GLU A 110 11.97 -3.70 26.44
C GLU A 110 13.32 -4.15 25.88
N ARG A 111 13.34 -4.73 24.67
CA ARG A 111 14.56 -5.24 24.02
C ARG A 111 15.56 -4.13 23.68
N ASN A 112 15.06 -2.98 23.23
CA ASN A 112 15.87 -1.82 22.85
C ASN A 112 16.33 -1.00 24.07
N GLY A 113 15.68 -1.16 25.23
CA GLY A 113 15.96 -0.37 26.45
C GLY A 113 15.36 1.05 26.42
N GLY A 114 14.33 1.26 25.60
CA GLY A 114 13.70 2.55 25.32
C GLY A 114 13.17 2.62 23.89
N ILE A 115 12.45 3.69 23.55
CA ILE A 115 11.88 3.83 22.19
C ILE A 115 12.90 4.41 21.19
N THR A 116 13.80 5.31 21.61
CA THR A 116 14.78 5.94 20.71
C THR A 116 15.86 4.97 20.26
N ASN A 117 16.33 5.13 19.02
CA ASN A 117 17.40 4.33 18.41
C ASN A 117 18.58 5.23 18.00
N HIS A 118 19.72 4.64 17.65
CA HIS A 118 20.87 5.34 17.08
C HIS A 118 20.64 5.75 15.61
N PHE A 119 19.84 4.99 14.88
CA PHE A 119 19.51 5.20 13.47
C PHE A 119 18.22 6.02 13.33
N TYR A 120 18.25 7.09 12.55
CA TYR A 120 17.12 8.02 12.41
C TYR A 120 16.02 7.45 11.52
N ASP A 121 16.38 6.71 10.47
CA ASP A 121 15.47 5.91 9.64
C ASP A 121 14.76 4.82 10.46
N ASP A 122 15.46 4.06 11.30
CA ASP A 122 14.84 3.10 12.23
C ASP A 122 13.76 3.77 13.09
N MET A 123 14.08 4.92 13.67
CA MET A 123 13.14 5.71 14.47
C MET A 123 11.96 6.22 13.65
N LEU A 124 12.16 6.60 12.39
CA LEU A 124 11.10 7.04 11.49
C LEU A 124 10.12 5.92 11.16
N TRP A 125 10.61 4.72 10.87
CA TRP A 125 9.76 3.56 10.63
C TRP A 125 8.90 3.23 11.83
N MET A 126 9.50 3.25 13.04
CA MET A 126 8.72 3.06 14.26
C MET A 126 7.73 4.20 14.50
N ALA A 127 8.12 5.46 14.29
CA ALA A 127 7.21 6.59 14.47
C ALA A 127 6.00 6.51 13.54
N LEU A 128 6.19 6.11 12.28
CA LEU A 128 5.09 5.89 11.34
C LEU A 128 4.17 4.74 11.77
N ALA A 129 4.74 3.61 12.19
CA ALA A 129 3.96 2.46 12.66
C ALA A 129 3.18 2.78 13.95
N MET A 130 3.80 3.49 14.90
CA MET A 130 3.16 3.93 16.14
C MET A 130 2.10 5.01 15.90
N PHE A 131 2.29 5.87 14.90
CA PHE A 131 1.27 6.83 14.50
C PHE A 131 0.02 6.10 14.02
N ARG A 132 0.18 5.12 13.12
CA ARG A 132 -0.94 4.30 12.64
C ARG A 132 -1.61 3.48 13.75
N LEU A 133 -0.83 2.93 14.67
CA LEU A 133 -1.37 2.20 15.82
C LEU A 133 -2.14 3.13 16.78
N TYR A 134 -1.65 4.36 16.98
CA TYR A 134 -2.36 5.37 17.78
C TYR A 134 -3.71 5.75 17.17
N GLU A 135 -3.82 5.88 15.84
CA GLU A 135 -5.08 6.21 15.15
C GLU A 135 -6.22 5.23 15.51
N HIS A 136 -5.89 3.96 15.78
CA HIS A 136 -6.87 2.91 16.11
C HIS A 136 -7.00 2.61 17.61
N THR A 137 -5.99 2.97 18.42
CA THR A 137 -6.01 2.68 19.88
C THR A 137 -6.44 3.87 20.71
N ASN A 138 -6.20 5.10 20.24
CA ASN A 138 -6.25 6.33 21.03
C ASN A 138 -5.44 6.23 22.36
N ASP A 139 -4.41 5.38 22.41
CA ASP A 139 -3.55 5.22 23.58
C ASP A 139 -2.45 6.30 23.58
N ASP A 140 -2.44 7.14 24.63
CA ASP A 140 -1.43 8.18 24.81
C ASP A 140 0.00 7.63 24.85
N THR A 141 0.20 6.36 25.17
CA THR A 141 1.52 5.69 25.11
C THR A 141 2.08 5.70 23.69
N HIS A 142 1.28 5.34 22.70
CA HIS A 142 1.67 5.32 21.29
C HIS A 142 1.89 6.73 20.76
N LYS A 143 0.98 7.66 21.11
CA LYS A 143 1.13 9.08 20.80
C LYS A 143 2.44 9.67 21.34
N ASN A 144 2.74 9.43 22.62
CA ASN A 144 3.95 9.94 23.26
C ASN A 144 5.21 9.32 22.64
N ALA A 145 5.15 8.06 22.18
CA ALA A 145 6.23 7.43 21.43
C ALA A 145 6.51 8.19 20.12
N VAL A 146 5.46 8.49 19.34
CA VAL A 146 5.59 9.28 18.09
C VAL A 146 6.25 10.62 18.34
N PHE A 147 5.76 11.40 19.32
CA PHE A 147 6.35 12.71 19.62
C PHE A 147 7.79 12.62 20.14
N THR A 148 8.09 11.61 20.97
CA THR A 148 9.46 11.39 21.46
C THR A 148 10.42 11.11 20.32
N LEU A 149 10.02 10.22 19.40
CA LEU A 149 10.81 9.89 18.23
C LEU A 149 10.95 11.11 17.31
N TRP A 150 9.87 11.84 17.03
CA TRP A 150 9.90 13.01 16.14
C TRP A 150 10.82 14.12 16.66
N GLU A 151 10.79 14.42 17.96
CA GLU A 151 11.72 15.40 18.54
C GLU A 151 13.19 14.96 18.43
N ASP A 152 13.50 13.67 18.61
CA ASP A 152 14.85 13.13 18.45
C ASP A 152 15.29 13.17 16.97
N ILE A 153 14.41 12.75 16.04
CA ILE A 153 14.67 12.77 14.59
C ILE A 153 15.01 14.16 14.08
N LYS A 154 14.30 15.21 14.54
CA LYS A 154 14.60 16.59 14.15
C LYS A 154 16.02 17.04 14.53
N THR A 155 16.65 16.41 15.52
CA THR A 155 18.06 16.69 15.88
C THR A 155 19.05 16.17 14.84
N GLY A 156 18.62 15.26 13.96
CA GLY A 156 19.42 14.76 12.85
C GLY A 156 19.54 15.72 11.67
N TRP A 157 18.79 16.83 11.64
CA TRP A 157 18.90 17.83 10.58
C TRP A 157 20.25 18.55 10.60
N ARG A 158 20.97 18.54 9.46
CA ARG A 158 22.35 19.05 9.32
C ARG A 158 22.42 20.34 8.51
N ASP A 159 22.14 21.48 9.15
CA ASP A 159 22.31 22.79 8.51
C ASP A 159 23.77 23.06 8.07
N ASP A 160 24.75 22.46 8.77
CA ASP A 160 26.17 22.54 8.44
C ASP A 160 26.56 21.79 7.17
N LEU A 161 25.71 20.86 6.71
CA LEU A 161 25.87 20.09 5.46
C LEU A 161 24.91 20.56 4.35
N GLY A 162 24.25 21.72 4.54
CA GLY A 162 23.32 22.27 3.56
C GLY A 162 21.87 21.80 3.72
N GLY A 163 21.56 21.09 4.80
CA GLY A 163 20.25 20.52 5.11
C GLY A 163 20.25 19.00 5.00
N GLY A 164 19.09 18.39 5.25
CA GLY A 164 18.92 16.93 5.26
C GLY A 164 19.11 16.33 6.64
N ILE A 165 18.37 15.26 6.90
CA ILE A 165 18.50 14.44 8.11
C ILE A 165 19.59 13.39 7.86
N ALA A 166 20.56 13.30 8.76
CA ALA A 166 21.61 12.28 8.73
C ALA A 166 21.03 10.88 8.93
N TRP A 167 21.76 9.87 8.48
CA TRP A 167 21.36 8.47 8.63
C TRP A 167 21.31 8.02 10.10
N ASN A 168 22.30 8.43 10.89
CA ASN A 168 22.38 8.14 12.32
C ASN A 168 23.03 9.30 13.09
N LYS A 169 23.04 9.21 14.42
CA LYS A 169 23.47 10.31 15.30
C LYS A 169 24.91 10.78 15.10
N ASP A 170 25.78 9.93 14.56
CA ASP A 170 27.22 10.20 14.41
C ASP A 170 27.67 10.31 12.94
N SER A 171 26.73 10.28 11.98
CA SER A 171 27.03 10.24 10.55
C SER A 171 26.87 11.60 9.86
N ASP A 172 27.74 11.84 8.87
CA ASP A 172 27.58 12.93 7.89
C ASP A 172 26.90 12.45 6.59
N PHE A 173 26.53 11.17 6.51
CA PHE A 173 25.76 10.60 5.40
C PHE A 173 24.29 10.99 5.54
N LEU A 174 23.79 11.73 4.55
CA LEU A 174 22.41 12.18 4.45
C LEU A 174 21.70 11.28 3.44
N ASN A 175 20.68 10.55 3.86
CA ASN A 175 20.08 9.51 3.01
C ASN A 175 18.56 9.63 2.88
N THR A 176 18.03 9.15 1.76
CA THR A 176 16.59 9.11 1.50
C THR A 176 15.79 8.39 2.59
N PRO A 177 16.24 7.25 3.14
CA PRO A 177 15.56 6.56 4.24
C PRO A 177 15.33 7.40 5.50
N SER A 178 16.18 8.40 5.77
CA SER A 178 16.00 9.30 6.93
C SER A 178 15.25 10.59 6.59
N ASN A 179 14.98 10.85 5.31
CA ASN A 179 14.38 12.11 4.85
C ASN A 179 12.98 11.90 4.27
N ALA A 180 12.78 10.95 3.34
CA ALA A 180 11.47 10.73 2.74
C ALA A 180 10.41 10.24 3.75
N PRO A 181 10.70 9.27 4.65
CA PRO A 181 9.81 8.94 5.76
C PRO A 181 9.54 10.10 6.73
N ALA A 182 10.51 11.01 6.92
CA ALA A 182 10.33 12.19 7.78
C ALA A 182 9.32 13.18 7.20
N ILE A 183 9.31 13.34 5.87
CA ILE A 183 8.27 14.14 5.19
C ILE A 183 6.89 13.53 5.42
N ILE A 184 6.76 12.20 5.27
CA ILE A 184 5.50 11.48 5.49
C ILE A 184 5.02 11.69 6.93
N LEU A 185 5.90 11.48 7.92
CA LEU A 185 5.55 11.63 9.33
C LEU A 185 5.12 13.06 9.65
N ALA A 186 5.91 14.06 9.24
CA ALA A 186 5.62 15.46 9.50
C ALA A 186 4.30 15.91 8.83
N ALA A 187 4.05 15.47 7.60
CA ALA A 187 2.80 15.74 6.90
C ALA A 187 1.58 15.09 7.59
N ARG A 188 1.71 13.85 8.08
CA ARG A 188 0.64 13.17 8.84
C ARG A 188 0.38 13.84 10.19
N LEU A 189 1.44 14.23 10.92
CA LEU A 189 1.32 14.99 12.16
C LEU A 189 0.59 16.34 11.94
N TYR A 190 0.89 17.04 10.86
CA TYR A 190 0.15 18.25 10.49
C TYR A 190 -1.32 17.96 10.18
N GLN A 191 -1.63 16.91 9.42
CA GLN A 191 -3.02 16.56 9.10
C GLN A 191 -3.84 16.24 10.35
N GLU A 192 -3.24 15.57 11.32
CA GLU A 192 -3.90 15.17 12.57
C GLU A 192 -4.02 16.31 13.59
N TYR A 193 -2.95 17.08 13.81
CA TYR A 193 -2.88 18.06 14.90
C TYR A 193 -2.96 19.53 14.45
N GLY A 194 -2.88 19.81 13.14
CA GLY A 194 -2.94 21.16 12.58
C GLY A 194 -1.76 22.07 12.99
N ASN A 195 -0.64 21.50 13.44
CA ASN A 195 0.52 22.28 13.85
C ASN A 195 1.35 22.71 12.63
N GLU A 196 1.29 24.00 12.29
CA GLU A 196 2.04 24.58 11.16
C GLU A 196 3.54 24.26 11.17
N GLY A 197 4.15 24.11 12.35
CA GLY A 197 5.56 23.75 12.46
C GLY A 197 5.88 22.38 11.83
N ASP A 198 4.96 21.43 11.87
CA ASP A 198 5.15 20.11 11.25
C ASP A 198 5.03 20.21 9.71
N LEU A 199 4.15 21.06 9.19
CA LEU A 199 4.09 21.34 7.74
C LEU A 199 5.34 22.07 7.24
N GLU A 200 5.88 23.01 8.03
CA GLU A 200 7.16 23.67 7.73
C GLU A 200 8.30 22.66 7.64
N TRP A 201 8.35 21.69 8.57
CA TRP A 201 9.32 20.59 8.50
C TRP A 201 9.13 19.71 7.26
N ALA A 202 7.90 19.29 6.97
CA ALA A 202 7.60 18.47 5.81
C ALA A 202 8.07 19.13 4.51
N LYS A 203 7.79 20.42 4.32
CA LYS A 203 8.22 21.19 3.15
C LYS A 203 9.73 21.42 3.11
N LYS A 204 10.35 21.75 4.24
CA LYS A 204 11.81 21.95 4.35
C LYS A 204 12.58 20.70 3.94
N ILE A 205 12.16 19.54 4.45
CA ILE A 205 12.80 18.26 4.14
C ILE A 205 12.53 17.87 2.69
N TYR A 206 11.30 18.07 2.20
CA TYR A 206 10.95 17.80 0.80
C TYR A 206 11.78 18.62 -0.17
N GLU A 207 11.91 19.94 0.02
CA GLU A 207 12.71 20.81 -0.83
C GLU A 207 14.16 20.31 -0.92
N TRP A 208 14.77 19.95 0.21
CA TRP A 208 16.12 19.40 0.25
C TRP A 208 16.21 18.03 -0.45
N GLN A 209 15.29 17.10 -0.17
CA GLN A 209 15.25 15.77 -0.75
C GLN A 209 15.15 15.87 -2.28
N THR A 210 14.20 16.65 -2.78
CA THR A 210 13.94 16.83 -4.21
C THR A 210 15.10 17.53 -4.92
N SER A 211 15.75 18.52 -4.29
CA SER A 211 16.88 19.22 -4.93
C SER A 211 18.18 18.43 -4.93
N THR A 212 18.32 17.47 -4.01
CA THR A 212 19.60 16.80 -3.72
C THR A 212 19.62 15.36 -4.21
N LEU A 213 18.58 14.58 -3.90
CA LEU A 213 18.56 13.13 -4.08
C LEU A 213 17.55 12.65 -5.13
N VAL A 214 16.91 13.55 -5.87
CA VAL A 214 15.95 13.19 -6.93
C VAL A 214 16.47 13.67 -8.26
N ASP A 215 16.56 12.75 -9.22
CA ASP A 215 16.84 13.09 -10.61
C ASP A 215 15.68 13.94 -11.17
N PRO A 216 15.93 15.21 -11.56
CA PRO A 216 14.87 16.09 -12.03
C PRO A 216 14.27 15.67 -13.38
N GLU A 217 15.01 14.89 -14.19
CA GLU A 217 14.53 14.42 -15.49
C GLU A 217 13.67 13.17 -15.33
N THR A 218 14.14 12.20 -14.53
CA THR A 218 13.54 10.87 -14.46
C THR A 218 12.67 10.64 -13.24
N GLY A 219 12.82 11.45 -12.19
CA GLY A 219 12.14 11.26 -10.91
C GLY A 219 12.71 10.10 -10.07
N ILE A 220 13.83 9.49 -10.48
CA ILE A 220 14.50 8.45 -9.70
C ILE A 220 15.12 9.07 -8.44
N VAL A 221 14.97 8.34 -7.34
CA VAL A 221 15.41 8.72 -6.02
C VAL A 221 16.65 7.93 -5.65
N TYR A 222 17.74 8.65 -5.42
CA TYR A 222 19.03 8.10 -5.06
C TYR A 222 19.14 7.84 -3.56
N ASP A 223 20.15 7.08 -3.15
CA ASP A 223 20.23 6.60 -1.77
C ASP A 223 20.67 7.70 -0.80
N GLY A 224 21.70 8.46 -1.15
CA GLY A 224 22.18 9.52 -0.28
C GLY A 224 23.42 10.25 -0.78
N ILE A 225 23.97 11.07 0.10
CA ILE A 225 25.16 11.88 -0.15
C ILE A 225 25.99 12.02 1.13
N GLU A 226 27.31 11.91 1.01
CA GLU A 226 28.27 12.23 2.08
C GLU A 226 29.32 13.21 1.53
N GLY A 227 29.23 14.47 1.94
CA GLY A 227 30.06 15.53 1.34
C GLY A 227 29.77 15.71 -0.16
N ASP A 228 30.79 15.47 -1.00
CA ASP A 228 30.65 15.51 -2.47
C ASP A 228 30.40 14.11 -3.07
N ASP A 229 30.39 13.04 -2.25
CA ASP A 229 30.25 11.67 -2.69
C ASP A 229 28.77 11.28 -2.76
N PHE A 230 28.30 11.09 -3.99
CA PHE A 230 26.89 10.78 -4.30
C PHE A 230 26.66 9.27 -4.41
N HIS A 231 25.69 8.76 -3.65
CA HIS A 231 25.31 7.35 -3.64
C HIS A 231 24.12 7.12 -4.55
N SER A 232 24.40 6.75 -5.80
CA SER A 232 23.41 6.59 -6.86
C SER A 232 22.69 5.24 -6.85
N GLU A 233 22.81 4.45 -5.78
CA GLU A 233 22.12 3.18 -5.62
C GLU A 233 20.59 3.38 -5.69
N GLU A 234 19.94 2.56 -6.52
CA GLU A 234 18.52 2.67 -6.81
C GLU A 234 17.75 1.55 -6.08
N TYR A 235 17.21 1.88 -4.91
CA TYR A 235 16.41 0.96 -4.08
C TYR A 235 14.90 1.24 -4.19
N THR A 236 14.08 0.17 -4.19
CA THR A 236 12.63 0.25 -4.38
C THR A 236 11.94 1.10 -3.30
N TYR A 237 12.31 0.96 -2.02
CA TYR A 237 11.73 1.73 -0.92
C TYR A 237 12.04 3.23 -0.94
N ASN A 238 13.19 3.65 -1.48
CA ASN A 238 13.51 5.07 -1.68
C ASN A 238 12.51 5.72 -2.65
N GLN A 239 12.12 4.98 -3.70
CA GLN A 239 11.11 5.44 -4.66
C GLN A 239 9.73 5.49 -3.99
N GLY A 240 9.36 4.42 -3.29
CA GLY A 240 8.08 4.32 -2.58
C GLY A 240 7.89 5.45 -1.56
N THR A 241 8.86 5.68 -0.68
CA THR A 241 8.75 6.73 0.33
C THR A 241 8.68 8.13 -0.25
N TYR A 242 9.38 8.41 -1.36
CA TYR A 242 9.25 9.69 -2.04
C TYR A 242 7.88 9.84 -2.71
N VAL A 243 7.32 8.77 -3.30
CA VAL A 243 5.93 8.76 -3.78
C VAL A 243 4.96 9.05 -2.63
N GLY A 244 5.12 8.37 -1.49
CA GLY A 244 4.31 8.60 -0.29
C GLY A 244 4.41 10.05 0.22
N ALA A 245 5.61 10.61 0.30
CA ALA A 245 5.85 11.99 0.71
C ALA A 245 5.13 13.00 -0.20
N ASN A 246 5.17 12.78 -1.52
CA ASN A 246 4.44 13.60 -2.49
C ASN A 246 2.93 13.49 -2.30
N ILE A 247 2.40 12.27 -2.08
CA ILE A 247 0.97 12.07 -1.85
C ILE A 247 0.50 12.78 -0.58
N GLU A 248 1.25 12.71 0.52
CA GLU A 248 0.87 13.41 1.75
C GLU A 248 0.88 14.94 1.56
N LEU A 249 1.90 15.50 0.89
CA LEU A 249 1.94 16.94 0.60
C LEU A 249 0.85 17.37 -0.39
N PHE A 250 0.53 16.53 -1.38
CA PHE A 250 -0.61 16.75 -2.27
C PHE A 250 -1.93 16.79 -1.48
N ARG A 251 -2.14 15.84 -0.56
CA ARG A 251 -3.34 15.78 0.28
C ARG A 251 -3.55 17.07 1.07
N ILE A 252 -2.48 17.67 1.59
CA ILE A 252 -2.49 18.93 2.35
C ILE A 252 -2.68 20.15 1.46
N THR A 253 -1.86 20.29 0.42
CA THR A 253 -1.72 21.55 -0.33
C THR A 253 -2.64 21.64 -1.55
N LYS A 254 -3.07 20.48 -2.06
CA LYS A 254 -3.74 20.30 -3.36
C LYS A 254 -2.92 20.79 -4.57
N ASP A 255 -1.62 21.00 -4.38
CA ASP A 255 -0.71 21.38 -5.46
C ASP A 255 -0.42 20.18 -6.36
N GLN A 256 -0.79 20.32 -7.64
CA GLN A 256 -0.67 19.26 -8.64
C GLN A 256 0.79 18.89 -8.94
N GLU A 257 1.77 19.74 -8.63
CA GLU A 257 3.18 19.43 -8.82
C GLU A 257 3.62 18.20 -8.01
N TYR A 258 3.12 18.05 -6.79
CA TYR A 258 3.40 16.87 -5.96
C TYR A 258 2.85 15.59 -6.59
N LEU A 259 1.59 15.61 -7.04
CA LEU A 259 0.97 14.46 -7.70
C LEU A 259 1.71 14.08 -8.99
N GLN A 260 2.08 15.07 -9.81
CA GLN A 260 2.85 14.84 -11.03
C GLN A 260 4.24 14.27 -10.75
N SER A 261 4.90 14.69 -9.66
CA SER A 261 6.17 14.11 -9.24
C SER A 261 6.01 12.67 -8.78
N ALA A 262 4.95 12.34 -8.03
CA ALA A 262 4.64 10.97 -7.62
C ALA A 262 4.42 10.04 -8.83
N VAL A 263 3.65 10.49 -9.82
CA VAL A 263 3.41 9.76 -11.07
C VAL A 263 4.71 9.54 -11.85
N ARG A 264 5.51 10.60 -12.07
CA ARG A 264 6.80 10.50 -12.78
C ARG A 264 7.75 9.49 -12.13
N THR A 265 7.91 9.56 -10.80
CA THR A 265 8.75 8.60 -10.07
C THR A 265 8.23 7.18 -10.21
N THR A 266 6.90 6.99 -10.16
CA THR A 266 6.27 5.67 -10.28
C THR A 266 6.46 5.07 -11.67
N GLU A 267 6.20 5.84 -12.72
CA GLU A 267 6.35 5.38 -14.11
C GLU A 267 7.79 4.90 -14.39
N THR A 268 8.79 5.71 -14.01
CA THR A 268 10.20 5.34 -14.18
C THR A 268 10.59 4.14 -13.31
N THR A 269 10.04 4.06 -12.09
CA THR A 269 10.28 2.91 -11.20
C THR A 269 9.76 1.62 -11.80
N ILE A 270 8.54 1.61 -12.33
CA ILE A 270 7.94 0.45 -12.99
C ILE A 270 8.77 0.05 -14.21
N GLU A 271 9.16 1.02 -15.05
CA GLU A 271 9.98 0.76 -16.24
C GLU A 271 11.33 0.11 -15.89
N ARG A 272 12.01 0.59 -14.85
CA ARG A 272 13.37 0.13 -14.52
C ARG A 272 13.41 -1.09 -13.63
N PHE A 273 12.44 -1.25 -12.72
CA PHE A 273 12.54 -2.20 -11.60
C PHE A 273 11.64 -3.43 -11.78
N THR A 274 10.99 -3.56 -12.93
CA THR A 274 10.24 -4.76 -13.31
C THR A 274 10.95 -5.51 -14.44
N ASP A 275 10.75 -6.82 -14.49
CA ASP A 275 11.24 -7.64 -15.60
C ASP A 275 10.27 -7.63 -16.80
N GLU A 276 10.59 -8.39 -17.84
CA GLU A 276 9.75 -8.49 -19.04
C GLU A 276 8.33 -9.03 -18.79
N ASN A 277 8.10 -9.68 -17.64
CA ASN A 277 6.80 -10.16 -17.20
C ASN A 277 6.13 -9.21 -16.19
N GLN A 278 6.67 -8.00 -16.01
CA GLN A 278 6.17 -7.02 -15.05
C GLN A 278 6.26 -7.48 -13.58
N ILE A 279 7.20 -8.39 -13.27
CA ILE A 279 7.48 -8.78 -11.88
C ILE A 279 8.60 -7.88 -11.34
N ILE A 280 8.37 -7.31 -10.15
CA ILE A 280 9.35 -6.44 -9.49
C ILE A 280 10.59 -7.25 -9.12
N HIS A 281 11.77 -6.70 -9.45
CA HIS A 281 13.06 -7.34 -9.18
C HIS A 281 13.28 -7.59 -7.69
N GLU A 282 13.83 -8.76 -7.37
CA GLU A 282 14.21 -9.11 -6.00
C GLU A 282 15.31 -8.19 -5.45
N ARG A 283 15.28 -7.94 -4.14
CA ARG A 283 16.25 -7.08 -3.45
C ARG A 283 17.09 -7.82 -2.40
N GLY A 284 17.06 -9.16 -2.43
CA GLY A 284 17.85 -10.03 -1.57
C GLY A 284 17.22 -10.32 -0.21
N GLY A 285 18.02 -10.88 0.71
CA GLY A 285 17.66 -11.06 2.13
C GLY A 285 18.15 -9.90 2.98
N GLY A 286 18.09 -10.05 4.31
CA GLY A 286 18.38 -8.97 5.23
C GLY A 286 17.45 -7.79 5.01
N ASP A 287 17.98 -6.57 5.11
CA ASP A 287 17.19 -5.34 4.97
C ASP A 287 16.49 -5.21 3.61
N GLY A 288 17.16 -5.67 2.54
CA GLY A 288 16.62 -5.65 1.18
C GLY A 288 15.30 -6.42 1.03
N GLY A 289 15.03 -7.37 1.93
CA GLY A 289 13.78 -8.13 1.95
C GLY A 289 12.54 -7.26 2.14
N LEU A 290 12.64 -6.11 2.81
CA LEU A 290 11.51 -5.19 3.07
C LEU A 290 11.25 -4.19 1.96
N PHE A 291 12.23 -3.97 1.07
CA PHE A 291 12.21 -2.80 0.20
C PHE A 291 11.02 -2.79 -0.77
N ASN A 292 10.65 -3.98 -1.29
CA ASN A 292 9.53 -4.10 -2.21
C ASN A 292 8.19 -3.93 -1.50
N GLY A 293 8.01 -4.42 -0.27
CA GLY A 293 6.79 -4.18 0.51
C GLY A 293 6.53 -2.69 0.75
N ILE A 294 7.58 -1.94 1.09
CA ILE A 294 7.51 -0.49 1.30
C ILE A 294 7.17 0.24 0.00
N LEU A 295 7.76 -0.16 -1.12
CA LEU A 295 7.39 0.35 -2.43
C LEU A 295 5.90 0.15 -2.69
N ILE A 296 5.41 -1.08 -2.55
CA ILE A 296 4.01 -1.42 -2.85
C ILE A 296 3.04 -0.63 -1.98
N ARG A 297 3.32 -0.46 -0.67
CA ARG A 297 2.48 0.37 0.22
C ARG A 297 2.23 1.76 -0.36
N TYR A 298 3.28 2.45 -0.79
CA TYR A 298 3.15 3.83 -1.25
C TYR A 298 2.73 3.96 -2.72
N LEU A 299 2.97 2.95 -3.55
CA LEU A 299 2.35 2.88 -4.88
C LEU A 299 0.84 2.67 -4.78
N SER A 300 0.37 1.86 -3.83
CA SER A 300 -1.06 1.74 -3.54
C SER A 300 -1.66 3.09 -3.11
N ASP A 301 -0.96 3.86 -2.26
CA ASP A 301 -1.41 5.20 -1.87
C ASP A 301 -1.62 6.12 -3.09
N LEU A 302 -0.71 6.09 -4.07
CA LEU A 302 -0.87 6.84 -5.32
C LEU A 302 -2.05 6.31 -6.14
N ALA A 303 -2.18 5.00 -6.33
CA ALA A 303 -3.29 4.42 -7.10
C ALA A 303 -4.65 4.77 -6.48
N LEU A 304 -4.74 4.77 -5.15
CA LEU A 304 -5.96 5.14 -4.43
C LEU A 304 -6.22 6.65 -4.48
N GLU A 305 -5.18 7.49 -4.48
CA GLU A 305 -5.36 8.95 -4.57
C GLU A 305 -5.73 9.40 -6.01
N ASP A 306 -5.14 8.77 -7.03
CA ASP A 306 -5.41 9.01 -8.45
C ASP A 306 -5.87 7.73 -9.15
N PRO A 307 -7.20 7.46 -9.20
CA PRO A 307 -7.74 6.28 -9.85
C PRO A 307 -7.45 6.15 -11.35
N THR A 308 -6.97 7.22 -12.01
CA THR A 308 -6.51 7.12 -13.41
C THR A 308 -5.24 6.28 -13.54
N GLN A 309 -4.53 6.04 -12.43
CA GLN A 309 -3.38 5.15 -12.33
C GLN A 309 -3.76 3.68 -12.09
N GLU A 310 -4.86 3.20 -12.69
CA GLU A 310 -5.32 1.81 -12.57
C GLU A 310 -4.23 0.79 -12.94
N SER A 311 -3.31 1.14 -13.85
CA SER A 311 -2.17 0.30 -14.22
C SER A 311 -1.27 -0.04 -13.03
N ILE A 312 -1.14 0.85 -12.04
CA ILE A 312 -0.41 0.57 -10.80
C ILE A 312 -1.12 -0.54 -10.01
N ALA A 313 -2.44 -0.44 -9.85
CA ALA A 313 -3.21 -1.46 -9.15
C ALA A 313 -3.10 -2.82 -9.86
N GLN A 314 -3.20 -2.84 -11.19
CA GLN A 314 -3.05 -4.07 -11.98
C GLN A 314 -1.65 -4.68 -11.84
N LEU A 315 -0.59 -3.87 -11.81
CA LEU A 315 0.78 -4.33 -11.56
C LEU A 315 0.91 -5.00 -10.18
N ILE A 316 0.33 -4.38 -9.14
CA ILE A 316 0.38 -4.89 -7.77
C ILE A 316 -0.38 -6.22 -7.67
N LEU A 317 -1.60 -6.30 -8.21
CA LEU A 317 -2.38 -7.54 -8.26
C LEU A 317 -1.65 -8.64 -9.04
N HIS A 318 -0.97 -8.29 -10.13
CA HIS A 318 -0.16 -9.24 -10.90
C HIS A 318 1.02 -9.81 -10.08
N ASN A 319 1.76 -8.95 -9.38
CA ASN A 319 2.86 -9.36 -8.51
C ASN A 319 2.35 -10.19 -7.31
N ALA A 320 1.19 -9.82 -6.75
CA ALA A 320 0.55 -10.57 -5.68
C ALA A 320 0.14 -11.97 -6.13
N GLU A 321 -0.38 -12.13 -7.34
CA GLU A 321 -0.76 -13.44 -7.87
C GLU A 321 0.48 -14.34 -8.04
N SER A 322 1.56 -13.77 -8.60
CA SER A 322 2.82 -14.48 -8.79
C SER A 322 3.42 -14.92 -7.45
N ALA A 323 3.51 -14.03 -6.48
CA ALA A 323 4.03 -14.35 -5.14
C ALA A 323 3.14 -15.39 -4.42
N TRP A 324 1.82 -15.26 -4.53
CA TRP A 324 0.87 -16.18 -3.91
C TRP A 324 0.99 -17.60 -4.44
N GLN A 325 1.06 -17.77 -5.77
CA GLN A 325 1.16 -19.09 -6.40
C GLN A 325 2.42 -19.85 -5.95
N LEU A 326 3.51 -19.12 -5.68
CA LEU A 326 4.75 -19.68 -5.15
C LEU A 326 4.58 -20.08 -3.68
N ALA A 327 4.05 -19.18 -2.84
CA ALA A 327 3.85 -19.42 -1.41
C ALA A 327 2.86 -20.56 -1.14
N GLU A 328 1.75 -20.64 -1.89
CA GLU A 328 0.73 -21.69 -1.74
C GLU A 328 1.22 -23.07 -2.20
N SER A 329 2.30 -23.13 -2.98
CA SER A 329 2.89 -24.40 -3.41
C SER A 329 3.79 -25.07 -2.36
N GLU A 330 4.08 -24.36 -1.27
CA GLU A 330 4.93 -24.80 -0.16
C GLU A 330 4.08 -25.29 1.04
N ASP A 331 4.73 -25.96 2.00
CA ASP A 331 4.06 -26.45 3.23
C ASP A 331 3.58 -25.29 4.12
N GLU A 332 4.30 -24.16 4.12
CA GLU A 332 4.00 -22.94 4.87
C GLU A 332 3.83 -21.77 3.89
N ILE A 333 2.85 -20.88 4.13
CA ILE A 333 2.64 -19.69 3.29
C ILE A 333 3.71 -18.65 3.62
N LEU A 334 4.85 -18.73 2.96
CA LEU A 334 6.00 -17.85 3.19
C LEU A 334 6.45 -17.16 1.92
N PHE A 335 6.81 -15.89 2.05
CA PHE A 335 7.27 -15.08 0.93
C PHE A 335 8.78 -14.83 1.03
N GLY A 336 9.51 -15.18 -0.02
CA GLY A 336 10.96 -14.95 -0.13
C GLY A 336 11.29 -13.60 -0.81
N ALA A 337 12.59 -13.37 -1.06
CA ALA A 337 13.08 -12.18 -1.76
C ALA A 337 12.49 -11.96 -3.16
N SER A 338 12.12 -13.05 -3.84
CA SER A 338 11.64 -13.05 -5.22
C SER A 338 10.16 -13.40 -5.27
N TRP A 339 9.41 -12.65 -6.08
CA TRP A 339 8.02 -12.95 -6.40
C TRP A 339 7.86 -13.75 -7.70
N LYS A 340 8.95 -14.28 -8.24
CA LYS A 340 8.95 -15.21 -9.40
C LYS A 340 9.65 -16.55 -9.14
N ASN A 341 10.28 -16.73 -7.97
CA ASN A 341 10.93 -17.97 -7.57
C ASN A 341 10.45 -18.40 -6.18
N PRO A 342 10.38 -19.72 -5.87
CA PRO A 342 10.04 -20.19 -4.54
C PRO A 342 10.97 -19.63 -3.45
N PRO A 343 10.50 -19.51 -2.19
CA PRO A 343 11.31 -19.00 -1.09
C PRO A 343 12.54 -19.90 -0.83
N ASN A 344 13.69 -19.25 -0.57
CA ASN A 344 14.88 -19.94 -0.08
C ASN A 344 14.91 -19.89 1.45
N TYR A 345 15.15 -21.04 2.10
CA TYR A 345 15.20 -21.12 3.55
C TYR A 345 16.64 -20.94 4.09
N PRO A 346 16.80 -20.32 5.28
CA PRO A 346 15.75 -19.68 6.08
C PRO A 346 15.21 -18.41 5.41
N VAL A 347 13.92 -18.12 5.61
CA VAL A 347 13.24 -16.91 5.14
C VAL A 347 13.39 -15.83 6.20
N ASP A 348 13.93 -14.68 5.84
CA ASP A 348 14.04 -13.55 6.75
C ASP A 348 12.65 -12.92 6.98
N LEU A 349 12.42 -12.39 8.18
CA LEU A 349 11.19 -11.70 8.55
C LEU A 349 10.92 -10.55 7.58
N SER A 350 11.95 -9.81 7.18
CA SER A 350 11.84 -8.72 6.21
C SER A 350 11.25 -9.15 4.87
N GLN A 351 11.70 -10.30 4.33
CA GLN A 351 11.19 -10.88 3.09
C GLN A 351 9.72 -11.26 3.24
N ASN A 352 9.39 -11.94 4.33
CA ASN A 352 8.02 -12.37 4.58
C ASN A 352 7.08 -11.16 4.76
N LEU A 353 7.50 -10.14 5.50
CA LEU A 353 6.74 -8.89 5.69
C LEU A 353 6.44 -8.20 4.36
N SER A 354 7.37 -8.17 3.39
CA SER A 354 7.08 -7.63 2.06
C SER A 354 5.95 -8.38 1.35
N GLY A 355 5.91 -9.71 1.46
CA GLY A 355 4.83 -10.51 0.89
C GLY A 355 3.50 -10.33 1.61
N VAL A 356 3.52 -10.23 2.95
CA VAL A 356 2.31 -9.92 3.74
C VAL A 356 1.77 -8.53 3.36
N MET A 357 2.63 -7.51 3.27
CA MET A 357 2.25 -6.18 2.77
C MET A 357 1.65 -6.27 1.37
N LEU A 358 2.25 -7.03 0.46
CA LEU A 358 1.73 -7.21 -0.89
C LEU A 358 0.31 -7.81 -0.90
N MET A 359 0.02 -8.82 -0.06
CA MET A 359 -1.33 -9.39 0.03
C MET A 359 -2.34 -8.41 0.63
N GLU A 360 -1.96 -7.67 1.67
CA GLU A 360 -2.84 -6.66 2.28
C GLU A 360 -3.16 -5.54 1.29
N GLN A 361 -2.16 -5.05 0.55
CA GLN A 361 -2.35 -4.05 -0.48
C GLN A 361 -3.16 -4.57 -1.67
N ALA A 362 -2.95 -5.83 -2.08
CA ALA A 362 -3.77 -6.48 -3.10
C ALA A 362 -5.25 -6.57 -2.68
N SER A 363 -5.56 -6.87 -1.42
CA SER A 363 -6.94 -6.88 -0.91
C SER A 363 -7.60 -5.50 -1.01
N ILE A 364 -6.88 -4.43 -0.64
CA ILE A 364 -7.40 -3.06 -0.73
C ILE A 364 -7.63 -2.65 -2.19
N LEU A 365 -6.66 -2.96 -3.06
CA LEU A 365 -6.70 -2.56 -4.47
C LEU A 365 -7.73 -3.37 -5.25
N ASP A 366 -7.84 -4.69 -5.06
CA ASP A 366 -8.83 -5.50 -5.76
C ASP A 366 -10.25 -5.02 -5.47
N ARG A 367 -10.58 -4.76 -4.20
CA ARG A 367 -11.88 -4.19 -3.81
C ARG A 367 -12.13 -2.82 -4.42
N THR A 368 -11.08 -2.03 -4.64
CA THR A 368 -11.20 -0.69 -5.21
C THR A 368 -11.23 -0.71 -6.74
N PHE A 369 -10.54 -1.67 -7.36
CA PHE A 369 -10.27 -1.72 -8.80
C PHE A 369 -11.03 -2.79 -9.57
N SER A 370 -11.75 -3.69 -8.89
CA SER A 370 -12.73 -4.61 -9.50
C SER A 370 -13.91 -3.86 -10.14
N GLU A 371 -14.74 -4.59 -10.92
CA GLU A 371 -15.99 -4.03 -11.47
C GLU A 371 -16.82 -3.47 -10.31
N PRO A 372 -17.09 -2.16 -10.27
CA PRO A 372 -17.72 -1.55 -9.11
C PRO A 372 -19.15 -2.06 -8.97
N SER A 373 -19.48 -2.62 -7.80
CA SER A 373 -20.84 -3.02 -7.48
C SER A 373 -21.39 -2.24 -6.29
N LEU A 374 -22.72 -2.26 -6.15
CA LEU A 374 -23.36 -1.67 -4.98
C LEU A 374 -23.07 -2.47 -3.70
N GLU A 375 -22.84 -3.79 -3.82
CA GLU A 375 -22.47 -4.68 -2.72
C GLU A 375 -21.10 -4.28 -2.15
N ASP A 376 -20.11 -4.02 -3.01
CA ASP A 376 -18.79 -3.56 -2.58
C ASP A 376 -18.86 -2.22 -1.81
N LEU A 377 -19.72 -1.31 -2.27
CA LEU A 377 -19.92 -0.02 -1.59
C LEU A 377 -20.60 -0.20 -0.22
N PHE A 378 -21.47 -1.20 -0.04
CA PHE A 378 -22.01 -1.55 1.27
C PHE A 378 -20.93 -2.11 2.19
N ASP A 379 -20.14 -3.06 1.69
CA ASP A 379 -19.09 -3.71 2.46
C ASP A 379 -18.01 -2.72 2.87
N ARG A 380 -17.65 -1.77 2.00
CA ARG A 380 -16.70 -0.71 2.34
C ARG A 380 -17.22 0.21 3.45
N VAL A 381 -18.52 0.54 3.45
CA VAL A 381 -19.13 1.30 4.57
C VAL A 381 -19.08 0.51 5.88
N GLU A 382 -19.35 -0.80 5.85
CA GLU A 382 -19.24 -1.66 7.04
C GLU A 382 -17.80 -1.73 7.56
N GLN A 383 -16.84 -1.95 6.67
CA GLN A 383 -15.43 -2.06 7.01
C GLN A 383 -14.89 -0.77 7.63
N LEU A 384 -15.14 0.37 7.00
CA LEU A 384 -14.77 1.69 7.52
C LEU A 384 -15.43 1.98 8.87
N ALA A 385 -16.68 1.52 9.07
CA ALA A 385 -17.35 1.66 10.36
C ALA A 385 -16.75 0.75 11.45
N ASN A 386 -16.21 -0.41 11.08
CA ASN A 386 -15.56 -1.34 12.00
C ASN A 386 -14.11 -0.95 12.32
N GLY A 387 -13.43 -0.24 11.41
CA GLY A 387 -12.07 0.28 11.59
C GLY A 387 -12.03 1.70 12.16
N ASP A 388 -13.06 2.12 12.91
CA ASP A 388 -13.16 3.42 13.58
C ASP A 388 -13.07 4.69 12.69
N GLU A 389 -13.18 4.53 11.37
CA GLU A 389 -13.19 5.63 10.40
C GLU A 389 -14.55 6.37 10.35
N MET A 390 -15.56 5.88 11.08
CA MET A 390 -16.89 6.49 11.20
C MET A 390 -17.34 6.55 12.68
N THR A 391 -17.32 7.75 13.26
CA THR A 391 -17.50 7.95 14.71
C THR A 391 -18.97 8.00 15.15
N ASP A 392 -19.91 8.24 14.23
CA ASP A 392 -21.36 8.28 14.52
C ASP A 392 -22.11 7.09 13.89
N PRO A 393 -22.68 6.17 14.70
CA PRO A 393 -23.53 5.08 14.20
C PRO A 393 -24.72 5.54 13.36
N GLN A 394 -25.21 6.77 13.59
CA GLN A 394 -26.28 7.36 12.79
C GLN A 394 -25.78 7.78 11.40
N ALA A 395 -24.52 8.19 11.25
CA ALA A 395 -23.90 8.46 9.95
C ALA A 395 -23.83 7.17 9.11
N VAL A 396 -23.29 6.10 9.70
CA VAL A 396 -23.24 4.75 9.10
C VAL A 396 -24.63 4.27 8.67
N ARG A 397 -25.62 4.39 9.56
CA ARG A 397 -27.00 4.01 9.27
C ARG A 397 -27.59 4.81 8.12
N THR A 398 -27.30 6.11 8.05
CA THR A 398 -27.80 7.00 7.00
C THR A 398 -27.21 6.62 5.64
N LEU A 399 -25.90 6.35 5.57
CA LEU A 399 -25.24 5.84 4.36
C LEU A 399 -25.89 4.53 3.90
N LYS A 400 -26.02 3.53 4.79
CA LYS A 400 -26.64 2.23 4.46
C LYS A 400 -28.09 2.35 4.00
N VAL A 401 -28.88 3.24 4.61
CA VAL A 401 -30.28 3.49 4.17
C VAL A 401 -30.30 4.07 2.76
N HIS A 402 -29.39 4.99 2.46
CA HIS A 402 -29.27 5.59 1.14
C HIS A 402 -28.86 4.56 0.09
N LEU A 403 -27.87 3.72 0.38
CA LEU A 403 -27.45 2.60 -0.48
C LEU A 403 -28.60 1.60 -0.73
N ARG A 404 -29.44 1.29 0.27
CA ARG A 404 -30.63 0.42 0.07
C ARG A 404 -31.64 1.04 -0.90
N SER A 405 -31.74 2.37 -0.94
CA SER A 405 -32.57 3.05 -1.94
C SER A 405 -32.00 2.88 -3.35
N ILE A 406 -30.67 2.89 -3.50
CA ILE A 406 -29.99 2.67 -4.78
C ILE A 406 -30.19 1.22 -5.25
N GLU A 407 -30.09 0.25 -4.34
CA GLU A 407 -30.32 -1.19 -4.60
C GLU A 407 -31.72 -1.44 -5.16
N HIS A 408 -32.73 -0.73 -4.63
CA HIS A 408 -34.09 -0.81 -5.16
C HIS A 408 -34.22 -0.28 -6.60
N PHE A 409 -33.42 0.72 -6.98
CA PHE A 409 -33.37 1.21 -8.36
C PHE A 409 -32.59 0.29 -9.29
N GLU A 410 -31.53 -0.34 -8.78
CA GLU A 410 -30.77 -1.38 -9.48
C GLU A 410 -31.63 -2.59 -9.85
N LYS A 411 -32.37 -3.14 -8.89
CA LYS A 411 -33.33 -4.23 -9.11
C LYS A 411 -34.40 -3.89 -10.16
N LYS A 412 -34.70 -2.60 -10.33
CA LYS A 412 -35.65 -2.08 -11.33
C LYS A 412 -34.99 -1.65 -12.64
N LYS A 413 -33.66 -1.79 -12.78
CA LYS A 413 -32.87 -1.31 -13.92
C LYS A 413 -33.09 0.17 -14.23
N ALA A 414 -33.33 0.97 -13.19
CA ALA A 414 -33.61 2.39 -13.30
C ALA A 414 -32.32 3.22 -13.21
N PHE A 415 -31.38 2.99 -14.13
CA PHE A 415 -30.01 3.50 -14.07
C PHE A 415 -29.89 5.04 -13.99
N GLY A 416 -30.83 5.79 -14.58
CA GLY A 416 -30.86 7.25 -14.44
C GLY A 416 -31.24 7.71 -13.02
N LYS A 417 -32.00 6.91 -12.26
CA LYS A 417 -32.28 7.18 -10.85
C LYS A 417 -31.14 6.73 -9.95
N MET A 418 -30.45 5.64 -10.30
CA MET A 418 -29.25 5.19 -9.58
C MET A 418 -28.19 6.28 -9.58
N GLU A 419 -27.80 6.77 -10.75
CA GLU A 419 -26.81 7.86 -10.92
C GLU A 419 -27.15 9.07 -10.04
N LYS A 420 -28.39 9.59 -10.13
CA LYS A 420 -28.83 10.71 -9.30
C LYS A 420 -28.75 10.44 -7.80
N HIS A 421 -29.01 9.20 -7.37
CA HIS A 421 -28.91 8.83 -5.96
C HIS A 421 -27.45 8.64 -5.53
N LEU A 422 -26.56 8.19 -6.42
CA LEU A 422 -25.12 8.12 -6.18
C LEU A 422 -24.51 9.53 -6.08
N ASP A 423 -24.91 10.47 -6.92
CA ASP A 423 -24.56 11.90 -6.76
C ASP A 423 -25.03 12.42 -5.39
N GLY A 424 -26.25 12.07 -4.98
CA GLY A 424 -26.78 12.40 -3.66
C GLY A 424 -26.03 11.72 -2.52
N PHE A 425 -25.43 10.54 -2.76
CA PHE A 425 -24.58 9.85 -1.80
C PHE A 425 -23.26 10.60 -1.61
N ASN A 426 -22.62 11.07 -2.70
CA ASN A 426 -21.43 11.93 -2.63
C ASN A 426 -21.69 13.23 -1.83
N ILE A 427 -22.84 13.86 -2.03
CA ILE A 427 -23.23 15.06 -1.24
C ILE A 427 -23.37 14.71 0.24
N LEU A 428 -23.94 13.53 0.55
CA LEU A 428 -24.08 13.07 1.94
C LEU A 428 -22.70 12.80 2.57
N LEU A 429 -21.76 12.21 1.82
CA LEU A 429 -20.38 12.03 2.27
C LEU A 429 -19.73 13.39 2.59
N ASP A 430 -19.89 14.38 1.73
CA ASP A 430 -19.35 15.74 1.96
C ASP A 430 -19.90 16.34 3.26
N GLN A 431 -21.20 16.24 3.48
CA GLN A 431 -21.84 16.72 4.72
C GLN A 431 -21.35 15.97 5.96
N GLN A 432 -21.18 14.65 5.87
CA GLN A 432 -20.70 13.85 7.00
C GLN A 432 -19.25 14.15 7.34
N LYS A 433 -18.40 14.42 6.34
CA LYS A 433 -17.03 14.88 6.56
C LYS A 433 -16.99 16.27 7.20
N GLU A 434 -17.81 17.22 6.73
CA GLU A 434 -17.90 18.56 7.33
C GLU A 434 -18.38 18.53 8.79
N LEU A 435 -19.18 17.53 9.16
CA LEU A 435 -19.64 17.30 10.53
C LEU A 435 -18.66 16.48 11.37
N GLU A 436 -17.51 16.08 10.81
CA GLU A 436 -16.49 15.26 11.48
C GLU A 436 -17.01 13.91 12.00
N VAL A 437 -18.07 13.38 11.36
CA VAL A 437 -18.66 12.06 11.72
C VAL A 437 -18.13 10.90 10.87
N ILE A 438 -17.35 11.21 9.83
CA ILE A 438 -16.51 10.28 9.09
C ILE A 438 -15.12 10.89 8.91
N SER A 439 -14.08 10.05 8.89
CA SER A 439 -12.70 10.49 8.70
C SER A 439 -12.45 11.01 7.28
N ALA A 440 -11.32 11.70 7.09
CA ALA A 440 -10.87 12.09 5.75
C ALA A 440 -10.60 10.87 4.85
N LYS A 441 -10.18 9.74 5.42
CA LYS A 441 -9.96 8.46 4.73
C LYS A 441 -11.28 7.82 4.30
N ALA A 442 -12.23 7.65 5.21
CA ALA A 442 -13.56 7.12 4.86
C ALA A 442 -14.24 7.93 3.75
N HIS A 443 -14.18 9.26 3.86
CA HIS A 443 -14.73 10.15 2.84
C HIS A 443 -14.10 9.92 1.47
N ARG A 444 -12.76 9.88 1.39
CA ARG A 444 -12.01 9.71 0.15
C ARG A 444 -12.36 8.36 -0.51
N GLU A 445 -12.25 7.28 0.25
CA GLU A 445 -12.46 5.92 -0.26
C GLU A 445 -13.88 5.70 -0.77
N LEU A 446 -14.89 6.13 0.00
CA LEU A 446 -16.28 5.98 -0.42
C LEU A 446 -16.61 6.84 -1.63
N ARG A 447 -16.00 8.03 -1.76
CA ARG A 447 -16.20 8.91 -2.91
C ARG A 447 -15.60 8.31 -4.18
N ILE A 448 -14.42 7.70 -4.10
CA ILE A 448 -13.80 6.99 -5.23
C ILE A 448 -14.70 5.83 -5.66
N ALA A 449 -15.11 4.96 -4.74
CA ALA A 449 -15.97 3.83 -5.04
C ALA A 449 -17.31 4.26 -5.66
N THR A 450 -17.91 5.34 -5.13
CA THR A 450 -19.17 5.90 -5.66
C THR A 450 -18.99 6.45 -7.08
N ASN A 451 -17.91 7.19 -7.35
CA ASN A 451 -17.64 7.78 -8.67
C ASN A 451 -17.40 6.70 -9.73
N ARG A 452 -16.65 5.64 -9.40
CA ARG A 452 -16.47 4.49 -10.29
C ARG A 452 -17.79 3.82 -10.64
N LEU A 453 -18.68 3.64 -9.66
CA LEU A 453 -20.01 3.08 -9.92
C LEU A 453 -20.84 4.00 -10.84
N ILE A 454 -20.71 5.32 -10.71
CA ILE A 454 -21.35 6.28 -11.62
C ILE A 454 -20.80 6.14 -13.05
N GLU A 455 -19.47 6.06 -13.20
CA GLU A 455 -18.80 5.91 -14.50
C GLU A 455 -19.20 4.59 -15.18
N HIS A 456 -19.17 3.48 -14.45
CA HIS A 456 -19.61 2.17 -14.94
C HIS A 456 -21.07 2.19 -15.43
N LEU A 457 -21.97 2.84 -14.68
CA LEU A 457 -23.36 3.04 -15.09
C LEU A 457 -23.51 3.90 -16.36
N ALA A 458 -22.59 4.84 -16.59
CA ALA A 458 -22.57 5.65 -17.80
C ALA A 458 -22.12 4.82 -19.02
N GLU A 459 -21.12 3.96 -18.87
CA GLU A 459 -20.65 3.03 -19.91
C GLU A 459 -21.74 2.02 -20.31
N GLU A 460 -22.47 1.44 -19.35
CA GLU A 460 -23.59 0.54 -19.61
C GLU A 460 -24.76 1.21 -20.36
N LYS A 461 -24.93 2.52 -20.19
CA LYS A 461 -25.92 3.31 -20.96
C LYS A 461 -25.43 3.55 -22.38
N GLY A 462 -24.13 3.77 -22.57
CA GLY A 462 -23.50 4.02 -23.87
C GLY A 462 -23.47 2.79 -24.78
N THR A 463 -23.32 1.58 -24.22
CA THR A 463 -23.29 0.31 -24.98
C THR A 463 -24.67 -0.18 -25.45
N LYS A 464 -25.76 0.42 -24.98
CA LYS A 464 -27.15 -0.01 -25.28
C LYS A 464 -27.82 0.72 -26.45
N PHE A 465 -27.09 1.45 -27.29
CA PHE A 465 -27.63 2.17 -28.45
C PHE A 465 -27.17 1.62 -29.80
#